data_AF-A0A3P7J9F2-F1
#
_entry.id   AF-A0A3P7J9F2-F1
#
_cell.length_a   1.000
_cell.length_b   1.000
_cell.length_c   1.000
_cell.angle_alpha   90.00
_cell.angle_beta   90.00
_cell.angle_gamma   90.00
#
_symmetry.space_group_name_H-M   'P 1'
#
loop_
_entity.id
_entity.type
_entity.pdbx_description
1 polymer ?
#
loop_
_entity_poly.entity_id
_entity_poly.type
_entity_poly.pdbx_seq_one_letter_code
_entity_poly.pdbx_strand_id
1 'polypeptide(L)'
;MKSDFALVSCTDGALKWNGILMSVVRRSDQVLLNRGSTRSSDGSGLNVYFLGFDSLSQMSFRRKLPKSVQVIEETLGAVVLNGYNIVGDGTPQAFIPILTASTEEELPLTR
;
A
#
# COMPACT_ATOMS: atom_id res chain seq x y z
N MET A 1 17.48 -2.83 -16.43
CA MET A 1 16.21 -2.50 -15.74
C MET A 1 15.53 -3.81 -15.37
N LYS A 2 15.34 -4.10 -14.08
CA LYS A 2 14.45 -5.17 -13.61
C LYS A 2 13.10 -4.52 -13.35
N SER A 3 12.21 -4.58 -14.32
CA SER A 3 10.84 -4.07 -14.16
C SER A 3 9.91 -5.26 -14.14
N ASP A 4 9.06 -5.33 -13.12
CA ASP A 4 7.97 -6.28 -13.06
C ASP A 4 6.80 -5.69 -13.87
N PHE A 5 6.46 -6.37 -14.95
CA PHE A 5 5.33 -6.04 -15.81
C PHE A 5 4.83 -7.29 -16.50
N ALA A 6 3.55 -7.32 -16.84
CA ALA A 6 2.98 -8.34 -17.69
C ALA A 6 2.88 -7.81 -19.13
N LEU A 7 3.44 -8.53 -20.09
CA LEU A 7 3.09 -8.33 -21.50
C LEU A 7 1.81 -9.09 -21.75
N VAL A 8 0.75 -8.39 -22.11
CA VAL A 8 -0.56 -8.96 -22.34
C VAL A 8 -0.93 -8.76 -23.80
N SER A 9 -1.23 -9.87 -24.48
CA SER A 9 -1.74 -9.92 -25.83
C SER A 9 -3.13 -10.55 -25.78
N CYS A 10 -4.16 -9.77 -26.05
CA CYS A 10 -5.54 -10.24 -26.14
C CYS A 10 -5.97 -10.32 -27.59
N THR A 11 -6.69 -11.38 -27.95
CA THR A 11 -7.34 -11.53 -29.26
C THR A 11 -8.80 -11.90 -29.04
N ASP A 12 -9.70 -11.11 -29.62
CA ASP A 12 -11.13 -11.38 -29.66
C ASP A 12 -11.62 -11.30 -31.10
N GLY A 13 -11.75 -12.47 -31.74
CA GLY A 13 -12.02 -12.57 -33.19
C GLY A 13 -10.97 -11.84 -34.03
N ALA A 14 -11.40 -10.77 -34.71
CA ALA A 14 -10.51 -9.92 -35.53
C ALA A 14 -9.78 -8.84 -34.71
N LEU A 15 -10.21 -8.57 -33.48
CA LEU A 15 -9.62 -7.54 -32.62
C LEU A 15 -8.39 -8.11 -31.93
N LYS A 16 -7.26 -7.41 -32.08
CA LYS A 16 -6.02 -7.71 -31.37
C LYS A 16 -5.62 -6.50 -30.54
N TRP A 17 -5.28 -6.75 -29.29
CA TRP A 17 -4.75 -5.75 -28.38
C TRP A 17 -3.46 -6.27 -27.76
N ASN A 18 -2.43 -5.42 -27.74
CA ASN A 18 -1.15 -5.70 -27.09
C ASN A 18 -0.83 -4.55 -26.15
N GLY A 19 -0.45 -4.86 -24.92
CA GLY A 19 -0.06 -3.84 -23.96
C GLY A 19 0.74 -4.37 -22.79
N ILE A 20 1.38 -3.44 -22.10
CA ILE A 20 2.09 -3.68 -20.86
C ILE A 20 1.11 -3.40 -19.71
N LEU A 21 0.83 -4.40 -18.88
CA LEU A 21 0.03 -4.25 -17.66
C LEU A 21 0.91 -4.33 -16.41
N MET A 22 0.42 -3.74 -15.32
CA MET A 22 1.03 -3.79 -13.98
C MET A 22 2.50 -3.32 -13.94
N SER A 23 2.88 -2.40 -14.82
CA SER A 23 4.25 -1.87 -14.85
C SER A 23 4.46 -0.83 -13.77
N VAL A 24 5.56 -0.97 -13.02
CA VAL A 24 6.08 0.07 -12.13
C VAL A 24 7.20 0.82 -12.84
N VAL A 25 6.93 2.05 -13.28
CA VAL A 25 7.93 2.93 -13.87
C VAL A 25 8.68 3.66 -12.76
N ARG A 26 9.85 3.14 -12.38
CA ARG A 26 10.72 3.82 -11.41
C ARG A 26 11.25 5.13 -12.00
N ARG A 27 10.93 6.25 -11.36
CA ARG A 27 11.55 7.56 -11.62
C ARG A 27 12.68 7.78 -10.61
N SER A 28 13.64 8.66 -10.92
CA SER A 28 14.67 9.03 -9.96
C SER A 28 14.07 9.87 -8.85
N ASP A 29 14.60 9.69 -7.64
CA ASP A 29 14.13 10.38 -6.43
C ASP A 29 14.20 11.90 -6.60
N GLN A 30 15.24 12.39 -7.27
CA GLN A 30 15.43 13.81 -7.59
C GLN A 30 14.28 14.38 -8.44
N VAL A 31 13.73 13.60 -9.38
CA VAL A 31 12.58 14.02 -10.20
C VAL A 31 11.28 13.98 -9.39
N LEU A 32 11.12 13.03 -8.48
CA LEU A 32 9.95 12.94 -7.61
C LEU A 32 9.92 14.07 -6.57
N LEU A 33 11.07 14.42 -6.00
CA LEU A 33 11.22 15.46 -4.99
C LEU A 33 11.21 16.89 -5.57
N ASN A 34 11.57 17.07 -6.84
CA ASN A 34 11.55 18.38 -7.51
C ASN A 34 10.15 18.88 -7.88
N ARG A 35 9.09 18.09 -7.67
CA ARG A 35 7.71 18.49 -7.99
C ARG A 35 7.14 19.44 -6.93
N GLY A 36 7.72 20.63 -6.80
CA GLY A 36 7.14 21.82 -6.15
C GLY A 36 6.17 21.54 -5.01
N SER A 37 6.52 20.62 -4.11
CA SER A 37 5.56 20.13 -3.13
C SER A 37 5.30 21.27 -2.17
N THR A 38 4.03 21.63 -2.02
CA THR A 38 3.62 22.60 -1.01
C THR A 38 3.94 21.99 0.35
N ARG A 39 4.80 22.66 1.11
CA ARG A 39 5.14 22.22 2.48
C ARG A 39 3.86 22.12 3.29
N SER A 40 3.76 21.06 4.09
CA SER A 40 2.62 20.86 4.98
C SER A 40 2.48 22.05 5.94
N SER A 41 1.24 22.46 6.19
CA SER A 41 0.93 23.63 7.03
C SER A 41 1.29 23.44 8.51
N ASP A 42 1.46 22.19 8.94
CA ASP A 42 1.90 21.80 10.28
C ASP A 42 3.42 21.99 10.50
N GLY A 43 4.15 22.42 9.46
CA GLY A 43 5.59 22.67 9.52
C GLY A 43 6.46 21.42 9.51
N SER A 44 5.89 20.21 9.45
CA SER A 44 6.66 18.97 9.43
C SER A 44 7.34 18.73 8.07
N GLY A 45 6.73 19.21 6.98
CA GLY A 45 7.15 18.93 5.61
C GLY A 45 6.98 17.46 5.22
N LEU A 46 6.26 16.66 6.01
CA LEU A 46 6.10 15.23 5.80
C LEU A 46 4.72 14.91 5.21
N ASN A 47 4.69 13.92 4.30
CA ASN A 47 3.46 13.29 3.84
C ASN A 47 3.30 11.95 4.54
N VAL A 48 2.06 11.58 4.87
CA VAL A 48 1.73 10.26 5.41
C VAL A 48 1.05 9.44 4.33
N TYR A 49 1.49 8.20 4.13
CA TYR A 49 0.90 7.26 3.18
C TYR A 49 0.53 5.97 3.91
N PHE A 50 -0.74 5.58 3.80
CA PHE A 50 -1.23 4.30 4.30
C PHE A 50 -1.26 3.28 3.16
N LEU A 51 -0.54 2.18 3.34
CA LEU A 51 -0.55 1.04 2.44
C LEU A 51 -1.12 -0.18 3.18
N GLY A 52 -2.34 -0.57 2.82
CA GLY A 52 -2.99 -1.76 3.35
C GLY A 52 -2.88 -2.94 2.39
N PHE A 53 -2.72 -4.14 2.94
CA PHE A 53 -2.88 -5.39 2.19
C PHE A 53 -4.13 -6.08 2.72
N ASP A 54 -5.15 -6.20 1.88
CA ASP A 54 -6.38 -6.87 2.27
C ASP A 54 -6.17 -8.39 2.35
N SER A 55 -6.84 -9.01 3.33
CA SER A 55 -6.95 -10.45 3.55
C SER A 55 -5.64 -11.20 3.86
N LEU A 56 -4.62 -10.54 4.43
CA LEU A 56 -3.34 -11.17 4.81
C LEU A 56 -3.12 -11.22 6.32
N SER A 57 -2.74 -12.40 6.84
CA SER A 57 -2.18 -12.51 8.19
C SER A 57 -0.70 -12.11 8.22
N GLN A 58 -0.22 -11.63 9.38
CA GLN A 58 1.19 -11.26 9.60
C GLN A 58 2.14 -12.41 9.20
N MET A 59 1.81 -13.65 9.58
CA MET A 59 2.61 -14.83 9.24
C MET A 59 2.59 -15.14 7.73
N SER A 60 1.45 -14.95 7.06
CA SER A 60 1.35 -15.15 5.62
C SER A 60 2.17 -14.12 4.86
N PHE A 61 2.12 -12.85 5.27
CA PHE A 61 2.95 -11.79 4.70
C PHE A 61 4.43 -12.13 4.81
N ARG A 62 4.90 -12.52 6.00
CA ARG A 62 6.31 -12.89 6.22
C ARG A 62 6.75 -14.10 5.39
N ARG A 63 5.93 -15.15 5.33
CA ARG A 63 6.25 -16.39 4.61
C ARG A 63 6.21 -16.23 3.09
N LYS A 64 5.24 -15.48 2.57
CA LYS A 64 5.00 -15.38 1.12
C LYS A 64 5.73 -14.20 0.46
N LEU A 65 6.08 -13.17 1.23
CA LEU A 65 6.74 -11.96 0.74
C LEU A 65 8.07 -11.68 1.48
N PRO A 66 9.02 -12.64 1.54
CA PRO A 66 10.25 -12.48 2.33
C PRO A 66 11.12 -11.31 1.83
N LYS A 67 11.12 -11.03 0.52
CA LYS A 67 11.83 -9.88 -0.05
C LYS A 67 11.23 -8.55 0.41
N SER A 68 9.91 -8.46 0.52
CA SER A 68 9.24 -7.25 1.01
C SER A 68 9.54 -7.02 2.49
N VAL A 69 9.54 -8.08 3.31
CA VAL A 69 9.95 -8.01 4.72
C VAL A 69 11.39 -7.49 4.84
N GLN A 70 12.32 -8.02 4.03
CA GLN A 70 13.70 -7.56 4.03
C GLN A 70 13.81 -6.06 3.73
N VAL A 71 13.09 -5.57 2.72
CA VAL A 71 13.07 -4.14 2.40
C VAL A 71 12.52 -3.31 3.57
N ILE A 72 11.41 -3.76 4.17
CA ILE A 72 10.76 -3.05 5.28
C ILE A 72 11.66 -2.99 6.52
N GLU A 73 12.21 -4.13 6.95
CA GLU A 73 12.97 -4.22 8.21
C GLU A 73 14.42 -3.75 8.06
N GLU A 74 15.12 -4.13 6.99
CA GLU A 74 16.55 -3.87 6.84
C GLU A 74 16.84 -2.60 6.05
N THR A 75 16.09 -2.33 4.98
CA THR A 75 16.38 -1.18 4.10
C THR A 75 15.71 0.11 4.59
N LEU A 76 14.43 0.01 5.00
CA LEU A 76 13.69 1.16 5.50
C LEU A 76 13.85 1.36 7.01
N GLY A 77 14.36 0.37 7.74
CA GLY A 77 14.49 0.43 9.19
C GLY A 77 13.15 0.58 9.91
N ALA A 78 12.08 -0.02 9.37
CA ALA A 78 10.73 0.17 9.88
C ALA A 78 10.55 -0.43 11.27
N VAL A 79 9.70 0.22 12.08
CA VAL A 79 9.27 -0.31 13.38
C VAL A 79 8.15 -1.32 13.17
N VAL A 80 8.40 -2.58 13.55
CA VAL A 80 7.40 -3.65 13.47
C VAL A 80 6.64 -3.75 14.79
N LEU A 81 5.33 -3.56 14.73
CA LEU A 81 4.43 -3.69 15.88
C LEU A 81 4.07 -5.16 16.13
N ASN A 82 4.99 -5.91 16.71
CA ASN A 82 4.73 -7.30 17.12
C ASN A 82 3.70 -7.31 18.27
N GLY A 83 2.58 -8.01 18.06
CA GLY A 83 1.48 -8.06 19.03
C GLY A 83 0.36 -7.04 18.79
N TYR A 84 0.45 -6.21 17.74
CA TYR A 84 -0.70 -5.47 17.25
C TYR A 84 -1.76 -6.45 16.74
N ASN A 85 -2.97 -6.34 17.28
CA ASN A 85 -4.10 -7.18 16.92
C ASN A 85 -5.21 -6.36 16.28
N ILE A 86 -5.99 -7.01 15.43
CA ILE A 86 -7.17 -6.42 14.81
C ILE A 86 -8.30 -6.28 15.85
N VAL A 87 -9.12 -5.25 15.70
CA VAL A 87 -10.30 -5.02 16.55
C VAL A 87 -11.52 -5.82 16.03
N GLY A 88 -11.50 -6.19 14.75
CA GLY A 88 -12.46 -7.09 14.12
C GLY A 88 -11.90 -7.70 12.83
N ASP A 89 -12.61 -8.67 12.27
CA ASP A 89 -12.12 -9.52 11.16
C ASP A 89 -12.24 -8.85 9.78
N GLY A 90 -13.20 -7.94 9.60
CA GLY A 90 -13.41 -7.26 8.33
C GLY A 90 -12.56 -6.01 8.16
N THR A 91 -12.33 -5.64 6.89
CA THR A 91 -11.58 -4.44 6.50
C THR A 91 -12.13 -3.16 7.12
N PRO A 92 -13.46 -2.91 7.16
CA PRO A 92 -14.00 -1.75 7.87
C PRO A 92 -13.66 -1.77 9.37
N GLN A 93 -13.83 -2.92 10.04
CA GLN A 93 -13.54 -3.07 11.47
C GLN A 93 -12.06 -2.89 11.80
N ALA A 94 -11.16 -3.16 10.86
CA ALA A 94 -9.72 -2.91 11.02
C ALA A 94 -9.35 -1.43 10.81
N PHE A 95 -9.95 -0.75 9.82
CA PHE A 95 -9.59 0.62 9.46
C PHE A 95 -10.31 1.70 10.26
N ILE A 96 -11.57 1.47 10.64
CA ILE A 96 -12.36 2.45 11.40
C ILE A 96 -11.60 2.87 12.68
N PRO A 97 -11.14 1.97 13.55
CA PRO A 97 -10.41 2.36 14.77
C PRO A 97 -9.10 3.10 14.50
N ILE A 98 -8.40 2.77 13.40
CA ILE A 98 -7.15 3.43 13.00
C ILE A 98 -7.40 4.90 12.59
N LEU A 99 -8.52 5.15 11.91
CA LEU A 99 -8.81 6.45 11.28
C LEU A 99 -9.67 7.36 12.16
N THR A 100 -10.51 6.80 13.03
CA THR A 100 -11.47 7.58 13.84
C THR A 100 -11.23 7.48 15.34
N ALA A 101 -10.38 6.55 15.79
CA ALA A 101 -10.25 6.18 17.19
C ALA A 101 -11.58 5.72 17.85
N SER A 102 -12.52 5.22 17.04
CA SER A 102 -13.80 4.65 17.49
C SER A 102 -14.02 3.27 16.87
N THR A 103 -14.85 2.44 17.49
CA THR A 103 -15.34 1.18 16.90
C THR A 103 -16.48 1.45 15.90
N GLU A 104 -16.82 0.45 15.09
CA GLU A 104 -17.94 0.56 14.14
C GLU A 104 -19.28 0.85 14.86
N GLU A 105 -19.50 0.28 16.04
CA GLU A 105 -20.71 0.45 16.84
C GLU A 105 -20.84 1.86 17.46
N GLU A 106 -19.72 2.55 17.68
CA GLU A 106 -19.67 3.91 18.22
C GLU A 106 -19.95 4.97 17.14
N LEU A 107 -19.83 4.62 15.86
CA LEU A 107 -20.07 5.55 14.75
C LEU A 107 -21.58 5.69 14.46
N PRO A 108 -22.02 6.88 14.01
CA PRO A 108 -23.39 7.06 13.56
C PRO A 108 -23.67 6.17 12.34
N LEU A 109 -24.89 5.63 12.27
CA LEU A 109 -25.33 4.82 11.13
C LEU A 109 -25.10 5.57 9.82
N THR A 110 -24.22 5.03 8.99
CA THR A 110 -24.05 5.49 7.61
C THR A 110 -25.21 4.93 6.79
N ARG A 111 -25.93 5.83 6.12
CA ARG A 111 -27.22 5.58 5.47
C ARG A 111 -27.12 4.72 4.22
#